data_AF-A0A7C1PXV1-F1
#
_entry.id   AF-A0A7C1PXV1-F1
#
_cell.length_a   1.000
_cell.length_b   1.000
_cell.length_c   1.000
_cell.angle_alpha   90.00
_cell.angle_beta   90.00
_cell.angle_gamma   90.00
#
_symmetry.space_group_name_H-M   'P 1'
#
loop_
_entity.id
_entity.type
_entity.pdbx_description
1 polymer ?
#
loop_
_entity_poly.entity_id
_entity_poly.type
_entity_poly.pdbx_seq_one_letter_code
_entity_poly.pdbx_strand_id
1 'polypeptide(L)'
;MSKYNTNIVDIYPALYWAKLHHLNTRMESMSFTDMPYLLSLYLSIGKTPLMAVEKSVQMGLSELFIIQSHLEAAEMGLSVMYVLPKYEIRNRFVNNRIYKLHRRVPFYKNLVNEASGVHRTSLMHLGKGTLAYIGSNVEAEFIEMPVDSAFVDEKDRCNLNNLLMLPESRGTYLLGSISVTTC
;
A
#
# COMPACT_ATOMS: atom_id res chain seq x y z
N MET A 1 -38.89 -1.74 -10.24
CA MET A 1 -37.83 -2.70 -10.65
C MET A 1 -36.50 -1.97 -10.62
N SER A 2 -35.70 -2.30 -9.61
CA SER A 2 -34.41 -1.70 -9.26
C SER A 2 -33.37 -1.94 -10.35
N LYS A 3 -32.79 -0.87 -10.90
CA LYS A 3 -31.58 -0.92 -11.72
C LYS A 3 -30.57 0.04 -11.08
N TYR A 4 -29.37 -0.48 -10.83
CA TYR A 4 -28.18 0.23 -10.31
C TYR A 4 -28.15 0.47 -8.80
N ASN A 5 -28.10 -0.61 -8.03
CA ASN A 5 -27.49 -0.58 -6.69
C ASN A 5 -26.08 -1.18 -6.77
N THR A 6 -25.25 -0.66 -7.69
CA THR A 6 -23.84 -1.03 -7.72
C THR A 6 -23.20 -0.32 -6.54
N ASN A 7 -22.89 -1.07 -5.47
CA ASN A 7 -22.30 -0.49 -4.28
C ASN A 7 -21.01 0.23 -4.67
N ILE A 8 -20.79 1.43 -4.14
CA ILE A 8 -19.54 2.19 -4.34
C ILE A 8 -18.30 1.35 -3.98
N VAL A 9 -18.49 0.37 -3.09
CA VAL A 9 -17.54 -0.69 -2.72
C VAL A 9 -17.03 -1.45 -3.94
N ASP A 10 -17.92 -1.89 -4.83
CA ASP A 10 -17.58 -2.75 -5.95
C ASP A 10 -16.89 -1.97 -7.08
N ILE A 11 -17.18 -0.67 -7.19
CA ILE A 11 -16.64 0.18 -8.26
C ILE A 11 -15.30 0.82 -7.86
N TYR A 12 -15.19 1.28 -6.60
CA TYR A 12 -14.04 2.03 -6.09
C TYR A 12 -13.63 1.55 -4.69
N PRO A 13 -13.14 0.30 -4.58
CA PRO A 13 -12.90 -0.34 -3.29
C PRO A 13 -11.85 0.41 -2.44
N ALA A 14 -10.80 0.95 -3.07
CA ALA A 14 -9.79 1.76 -2.39
C ALA A 14 -10.39 3.04 -1.77
N LEU A 15 -11.25 3.75 -2.51
CA LEU A 15 -11.91 4.96 -2.02
C LEU A 15 -12.86 4.65 -0.87
N TYR A 16 -13.59 3.53 -0.97
CA TYR A 16 -14.47 3.05 0.08
C TYR A 16 -13.69 2.78 1.38
N TRP A 17 -12.58 2.03 1.29
CA TRP A 17 -11.69 1.78 2.43
C TRP A 17 -11.14 3.08 3.02
N ALA A 18 -10.70 4.01 2.17
CA ALA A 18 -10.18 5.30 2.60
C ALA A 18 -11.19 6.11 3.42
N LYS A 19 -12.46 6.14 3.00
CA LYS A 19 -13.48 6.97 3.60
C LYS A 19 -14.12 6.38 4.86
N LEU A 20 -14.35 5.06 4.88
CA LEU A 20 -15.13 4.43 5.95
C LEU A 20 -14.30 3.72 7.00
N HIS A 21 -13.09 3.29 6.65
CA HIS A 21 -12.30 2.42 7.52
C HIS A 21 -10.94 3.00 7.87
N HIS A 22 -10.31 3.71 6.94
CA HIS A 22 -8.95 4.20 7.13
C HIS A 22 -8.91 5.49 7.96
N LEU A 23 -7.94 5.55 8.87
CA LEU A 23 -7.54 6.75 9.59
C LEU A 23 -6.07 7.01 9.31
N ASN A 24 -5.73 8.27 9.01
CA ASN A 24 -4.35 8.64 8.70
C ASN A 24 -3.44 8.51 9.93
N THR A 25 -2.15 8.82 9.77
CA THR A 25 -1.17 8.77 10.88
C THR A 25 -1.51 9.65 12.10
N ARG A 26 -2.39 10.65 11.95
CA ARG A 26 -2.91 11.53 13.02
C ARG A 26 -4.24 11.02 13.61
N MET A 27 -4.71 9.84 13.21
CA MET A 27 -6.01 9.27 13.60
C MET A 27 -7.22 10.07 13.08
N GLU A 28 -7.05 10.80 11.99
CA GLU A 28 -8.12 11.57 11.35
C GLU A 28 -8.67 10.82 10.13
N SER A 29 -9.97 10.97 9.87
CA SER A 29 -10.60 10.44 8.67
C SER A 29 -10.01 11.06 7.40
N MET A 30 -9.92 10.28 6.33
CA MET A 30 -9.38 10.76 5.07
C MET A 30 -10.26 11.86 4.44
N SER A 31 -9.66 13.02 4.22
CA SER A 31 -10.23 14.13 3.45
C SER A 31 -9.48 14.30 2.13
N PHE A 32 -10.22 14.69 1.09
CA PHE A 32 -9.67 15.00 -0.24
C PHE A 32 -9.86 16.48 -0.60
N THR A 33 -10.35 17.30 0.33
CA THR A 33 -10.67 18.71 0.08
C THR A 33 -9.41 19.51 -0.28
N ASP A 34 -8.31 19.29 0.44
CA ASP A 34 -7.06 20.03 0.24
C ASP A 34 -6.19 19.44 -0.87
N MET A 35 -6.43 18.18 -1.25
CA MET A 35 -5.68 17.45 -2.27
C MET A 35 -6.64 16.72 -3.23
N PRO A 36 -7.43 17.46 -4.02
CA PRO A 36 -8.47 16.88 -4.87
C PRO A 36 -7.92 15.94 -5.94
N TYR A 37 -6.65 16.12 -6.36
CA TYR A 37 -5.99 15.22 -7.31
C TYR A 37 -5.88 13.79 -6.79
N LEU A 38 -5.76 13.58 -5.46
CA LEU A 38 -5.69 12.24 -4.88
C LEU A 38 -6.98 11.46 -5.13
N LEU A 39 -8.14 12.12 -5.12
CA LEU A 39 -9.42 11.45 -5.37
C LEU A 39 -9.41 10.70 -6.70
N SER A 40 -8.86 11.31 -7.75
CA SER A 40 -8.75 10.68 -9.08
C SER A 40 -7.91 9.40 -9.06
N LEU A 41 -6.88 9.35 -8.21
CA LEU A 41 -6.04 8.17 -8.04
C LEU A 41 -6.78 7.05 -7.29
N TYR A 42 -7.51 7.37 -6.22
CA TYR A 42 -8.34 6.38 -5.51
C TYR A 42 -9.45 5.79 -6.40
N LEU A 43 -9.97 6.57 -7.35
CA LEU A 43 -10.99 6.10 -8.31
C LEU A 43 -10.41 5.22 -9.42
N SER A 44 -9.11 5.30 -9.71
CA SER A 44 -8.48 4.63 -10.86
C SER A 44 -7.49 3.53 -10.49
N ILE A 45 -6.99 3.49 -9.24
CA ILE A 45 -5.89 2.59 -8.85
C ILE A 45 -6.20 1.10 -9.13
N GLY A 46 -7.37 0.61 -8.72
CA GLY A 46 -7.75 -0.79 -8.96
C GLY A 46 -8.00 -1.16 -10.42
N LYS A 47 -8.04 -0.16 -11.32
CA LYS A 47 -8.15 -0.33 -12.77
C LYS A 47 -6.82 -0.16 -13.49
N THR A 48 -5.77 0.22 -12.76
CA THR A 48 -4.46 0.60 -13.30
C THR A 48 -3.40 -0.36 -12.75
N PRO A 49 -3.34 -1.61 -13.26
CA PRO A 49 -2.46 -2.66 -12.72
C PRO A 49 -0.96 -2.31 -12.81
N LEU A 50 -0.59 -1.39 -13.69
CA LEU A 50 0.75 -0.83 -13.80
C LEU A 50 0.65 0.68 -13.68
N MET A 51 1.07 1.23 -12.54
CA MET A 51 1.05 2.66 -12.29
C MET A 51 2.46 3.13 -11.96
N ALA A 52 2.93 4.16 -12.66
CA ALA A 52 4.12 4.91 -12.27
C ALA A 52 3.72 6.34 -11.95
N VAL A 53 4.08 6.85 -10.77
CA VAL A 53 3.78 8.23 -10.38
C VAL A 53 5.06 8.93 -9.95
N GLU A 54 5.35 10.04 -10.62
CA GLU A 54 6.41 10.97 -10.26
C GLU A 54 5.80 12.15 -9.50
N LYS A 55 6.31 12.43 -8.30
CA LYS A 55 5.73 13.42 -7.39
C LYS A 55 6.78 14.22 -6.63
N SER A 56 6.35 15.36 -6.09
CA SER A 56 7.07 16.02 -5.00
C SER A 56 6.93 15.23 -3.68
N VAL A 57 7.71 15.59 -2.67
CA VAL A 57 7.56 15.02 -1.31
C VAL A 57 6.20 15.40 -0.69
N GLN A 58 5.70 14.57 0.24
CA GLN A 58 4.51 14.86 1.07
C GLN A 58 3.16 15.02 0.34
N MET A 59 2.99 14.43 -0.84
CA MET A 59 1.76 14.50 -1.64
C MET A 59 0.67 13.48 -1.24
N GLY A 60 0.73 12.89 -0.04
CA GLY A 60 -0.28 11.95 0.47
C GLY A 60 -0.35 10.55 -0.18
N LEU A 61 0.45 10.27 -1.22
CA LEU A 61 0.41 9.03 -2.00
C LEU A 61 0.71 7.75 -1.21
N SER A 62 1.56 7.79 -0.17
CA SER A 62 1.81 6.58 0.62
C SER A 62 0.54 6.06 1.32
N GLU A 63 -0.43 6.92 1.68
CA GLU A 63 -1.69 6.42 2.27
C GLU A 63 -2.52 5.65 1.23
N LEU A 64 -2.50 6.08 -0.04
CA LEU A 64 -3.14 5.35 -1.13
C LEU A 64 -2.56 3.94 -1.26
N PHE A 65 -1.22 3.83 -1.24
CA PHE A 65 -0.55 2.53 -1.37
C PHE A 65 -0.74 1.65 -0.14
N ILE A 66 -0.75 2.22 1.07
CA ILE A 66 -1.15 1.50 2.28
C ILE A 66 -2.56 0.94 2.10
N ILE A 67 -3.54 1.76 1.74
CA ILE A 67 -4.93 1.30 1.59
C ILE A 67 -5.05 0.22 0.51
N GLN A 68 -4.47 0.44 -0.67
CA GLN A 68 -4.57 -0.50 -1.78
C GLN A 68 -3.86 -1.82 -1.49
N SER A 69 -2.65 -1.79 -0.94
CA SER A 69 -1.92 -3.02 -0.57
C SER A 69 -2.69 -3.85 0.46
N HIS A 70 -3.30 -3.21 1.47
CA HIS A 70 -4.09 -3.92 2.47
C HIS A 70 -5.39 -4.48 1.89
N LEU A 71 -6.00 -3.77 0.95
CA LEU A 71 -7.18 -4.23 0.25
C LEU A 71 -6.88 -5.47 -0.59
N GLU A 72 -5.80 -5.45 -1.36
CA GLU A 72 -5.33 -6.57 -2.17
C GLU A 72 -4.97 -7.80 -1.30
N ALA A 73 -4.29 -7.59 -0.18
CA ALA A 73 -3.99 -8.70 0.74
C ALA A 73 -5.26 -9.24 1.42
N ALA A 74 -6.06 -8.37 2.02
CA ALA A 74 -7.16 -8.80 2.89
C ALA A 74 -8.35 -9.37 2.12
N GLU A 75 -8.82 -8.68 1.08
CA GLU A 75 -10.05 -9.04 0.36
C GLU A 75 -9.78 -10.01 -0.78
N MET A 76 -8.71 -9.74 -1.55
CA MET A 76 -8.35 -10.54 -2.73
C MET A 76 -7.46 -11.73 -2.38
N GLY A 77 -6.91 -11.79 -1.17
CA GLY A 77 -6.08 -12.91 -0.71
C GLY A 77 -4.71 -12.97 -1.36
N LEU A 78 -4.19 -11.84 -1.85
CA LEU A 78 -2.93 -11.78 -2.58
C LEU A 78 -1.73 -11.77 -1.65
N SER A 79 -0.59 -12.25 -2.16
CA SER A 79 0.73 -12.05 -1.55
C SER A 79 1.31 -10.74 -2.06
N VAL A 80 1.22 -9.70 -1.23
CA VAL A 80 1.55 -8.32 -1.61
C VAL A 80 2.91 -7.92 -1.04
N MET A 81 3.76 -7.34 -1.87
CA MET A 81 5.08 -6.85 -1.48
C MET A 81 5.12 -5.32 -1.48
N TYR A 82 5.48 -4.71 -0.35
CA TYR A 82 5.69 -3.28 -0.21
C TYR A 82 7.18 -2.99 -0.03
N VAL A 83 7.80 -2.42 -1.05
CA VAL A 83 9.23 -2.13 -1.12
C VAL A 83 9.50 -0.71 -0.70
N LEU A 84 10.43 -0.55 0.26
CA LEU A 84 10.96 0.74 0.69
C LEU A 84 12.48 0.82 0.40
N PRO A 85 13.08 2.02 0.34
CA PRO A 85 14.48 2.16 -0.08
C PRO A 85 15.48 1.35 0.73
N LYS A 86 15.33 1.35 2.07
CA LYS A 86 16.27 0.71 3.01
C LYS A 86 15.57 -0.07 4.10
N TYR A 87 16.22 -1.13 4.59
CA TYR A 87 15.78 -1.96 5.72
C TYR A 87 15.37 -1.12 6.95
N GLU A 88 16.17 -0.13 7.34
CA GLU A 88 15.92 0.70 8.52
C GLU A 88 14.72 1.65 8.33
N ILE A 89 14.57 2.19 7.11
CA ILE A 89 13.43 3.03 6.73
C ILE A 89 12.15 2.20 6.78
N ARG A 90 12.20 0.97 6.26
CA ARG A 90 11.09 0.03 6.33
C ARG A 90 10.66 -0.28 7.75
N ASN A 91 11.61 -0.60 8.64
CA ASN A 91 11.27 -0.84 10.06
C ASN A 91 10.62 0.38 10.71
N ARG A 92 11.12 1.59 10.42
CA ARG A 92 10.52 2.83 10.92
C ARG A 92 9.11 3.05 10.37
N PHE A 93 8.91 2.81 9.07
CA PHE A 93 7.62 2.95 8.40
C PHE A 93 6.59 1.99 9.00
N VAL A 94 6.94 0.71 9.09
CA VAL A 94 6.08 -0.33 9.64
C VAL A 94 5.72 -0.05 11.09
N ASN A 95 6.71 0.23 11.95
CA ASN A 95 6.46 0.49 13.36
C ASN A 95 5.61 1.75 13.60
N ASN A 96 5.84 2.81 12.82
CA ASN A 96 5.18 4.09 13.07
C ASN A 96 3.84 4.25 12.37
N ARG A 97 3.61 3.56 11.25
CA ARG A 97 2.40 3.71 10.44
C ARG A 97 1.56 2.45 10.50
N ILE A 98 2.12 1.33 10.09
CA ILE A 98 1.38 0.08 9.88
C ILE A 98 0.94 -0.54 11.22
N TYR A 99 1.86 -0.77 12.16
CA TYR A 99 1.46 -1.31 13.47
C TYR A 99 0.53 -0.37 14.24
N LYS A 100 0.71 0.95 14.11
CA LYS A 100 -0.22 1.89 14.74
C LYS A 100 -1.60 1.80 14.11
N LEU A 101 -1.69 1.71 12.78
CA LEU A 101 -2.93 1.50 12.05
C LEU A 101 -3.63 0.21 12.49
N HIS A 102 -2.93 -0.92 12.43
CA HIS A 102 -3.45 -2.24 12.83
C HIS A 102 -3.91 -2.29 14.28
N ARG A 103 -3.21 -1.60 15.19
CA ARG A 103 -3.57 -1.61 16.61
C ARG A 103 -4.73 -0.68 16.94
N ARG A 104 -4.80 0.49 16.30
CA ARG A 104 -5.70 1.59 16.71
C ARG A 104 -6.98 1.67 15.92
N VAL A 105 -7.01 1.14 14.69
CA VAL A 105 -8.19 1.20 13.84
C VAL A 105 -8.90 -0.15 13.90
N PRO A 106 -10.15 -0.22 14.42
CA PRO A 106 -10.85 -1.49 14.65
C PRO A 106 -10.96 -2.37 13.41
N PHE A 107 -11.19 -1.77 12.24
CA PHE A 107 -11.28 -2.50 10.97
C PHE A 107 -10.00 -3.31 10.68
N TYR A 108 -8.83 -2.67 10.68
CA TYR A 108 -7.55 -3.36 10.45
C TYR A 108 -7.21 -4.32 11.58
N LYS A 109 -7.55 -3.98 12.83
CA LYS A 109 -7.34 -4.87 13.97
C LYS A 109 -8.07 -6.20 13.78
N ASN A 110 -9.32 -6.14 13.32
CA ASN A 110 -10.12 -7.33 13.07
C ASN A 110 -9.51 -8.16 11.92
N LEU A 111 -9.11 -7.52 10.81
CA LEU A 111 -8.43 -8.22 9.70
C LEU A 111 -7.15 -8.95 10.13
N VAL A 112 -6.38 -8.36 11.05
CA VAL A 112 -5.18 -9.01 11.61
C VAL A 112 -5.55 -10.16 12.55
N ASN A 113 -6.58 -9.99 13.37
CA ASN A 113 -7.01 -11.05 14.31
C ASN A 113 -7.65 -12.25 13.59
N GLU A 114 -8.36 -12.01 12.49
CA GLU A 114 -8.96 -13.04 11.66
C GLU A 114 -7.91 -13.80 10.83
N ALA A 115 -6.81 -13.13 10.49
CA ALA A 115 -5.70 -13.74 9.79
C ALA A 115 -4.97 -14.75 10.69
N SER A 116 -5.10 -16.04 10.36
CA SER A 116 -4.39 -17.11 11.05
C SER A 116 -2.94 -17.19 10.57
N GLY A 117 -2.04 -16.39 11.14
CA GLY A 117 -0.63 -16.40 10.72
C GLY A 117 0.32 -15.50 11.48
N VAL A 118 1.53 -15.39 10.95
CA VAL A 118 2.63 -14.59 11.51
C VAL A 118 2.35 -13.09 11.29
N HIS A 119 2.47 -12.31 12.36
CA HIS A 119 2.41 -10.85 12.32
C HIS A 119 3.74 -10.25 12.79
N ARG A 120 4.71 -10.17 11.87
CA ARG A 120 6.06 -9.62 12.11
C ARG A 120 6.31 -8.46 11.17
N THR A 121 7.40 -7.72 11.42
CA THR A 121 7.68 -6.45 10.71
C THR A 121 7.92 -6.66 9.22
N SER A 122 8.51 -7.80 8.85
CA SER A 122 8.79 -8.17 7.46
C SER A 122 7.63 -8.87 6.77
N LEU A 123 6.77 -9.57 7.51
CA LEU A 123 5.65 -10.37 6.95
C LEU A 123 4.45 -10.33 7.89
N MET A 124 3.32 -9.91 7.36
CA MET A 124 2.05 -9.78 8.07
C MET A 124 0.96 -10.55 7.33
N HIS A 125 0.29 -11.47 8.03
CA HIS A 125 -0.97 -12.01 7.54
C HIS A 125 -2.08 -10.99 7.81
N LEU A 126 -2.94 -10.77 6.82
CA LEU A 126 -4.04 -9.82 6.87
C LEU A 126 -5.20 -10.37 6.04
N GLY A 127 -6.37 -10.58 6.66
CA GLY A 127 -7.50 -11.22 6.01
C GLY A 127 -7.11 -12.57 5.39
N LYS A 128 -7.32 -12.71 4.08
CA LYS A 128 -7.05 -13.95 3.32
C LYS A 128 -5.62 -14.05 2.76
N GLY A 129 -4.83 -12.98 2.83
CA GLY A 129 -3.55 -12.86 2.15
C GLY A 129 -2.42 -12.41 3.05
N THR A 130 -1.34 -11.93 2.43
CA THR A 130 -0.13 -11.51 3.16
C THR A 130 0.43 -10.19 2.63
N LEU A 131 1.08 -9.45 3.53
CA LEU A 131 1.82 -8.23 3.26
C LEU A 131 3.26 -8.41 3.70
N ALA A 132 4.19 -8.44 2.74
CA ALA A 132 5.61 -8.40 2.99
C ALA A 132 6.14 -6.97 2.87
N TYR A 133 6.80 -6.47 3.90
CA TYR A 133 7.50 -5.18 3.86
C TYR A 133 9.00 -5.42 3.75
N ILE A 134 9.58 -5.00 2.62
CA ILE A 134 10.98 -5.29 2.30
C ILE A 134 11.79 -4.02 2.06
N GLY A 135 13.10 -4.12 2.25
CA GLY A 135 14.07 -3.09 1.91
C GLY A 135 14.69 -3.40 0.56
N SER A 136 14.67 -2.44 -0.37
CA SER A 136 15.24 -2.63 -1.71
C SER A 136 16.73 -3.00 -1.68
N ASN A 137 17.43 -2.64 -0.61
CA ASN A 137 18.86 -2.93 -0.41
C ASN A 137 19.17 -4.36 0.07
N VAL A 138 18.16 -5.20 0.31
CA VAL A 138 18.34 -6.58 0.81
C VAL A 138 17.84 -7.57 -0.24
N GLU A 139 18.75 -8.08 -1.06
CA GLU A 139 18.44 -8.98 -2.19
C GLU A 139 17.66 -10.23 -1.76
N ALA A 140 18.04 -10.85 -0.63
CA ALA A 140 17.41 -12.06 -0.13
C ALA A 140 15.88 -11.91 0.09
N GLU A 141 15.40 -10.69 0.40
CA GLU A 141 13.97 -10.44 0.63
C GLU A 141 13.12 -10.47 -0.66
N PHE A 142 13.75 -10.38 -1.84
CA PHE A 142 13.06 -10.48 -3.13
C PHE A 142 12.87 -11.93 -3.59
N ILE A 143 13.64 -12.88 -3.04
CA ILE A 143 13.66 -14.29 -3.47
C ILE A 143 12.76 -15.17 -2.59
N GLU A 144 12.53 -14.76 -1.34
CA GLU A 144 11.93 -15.59 -0.30
C GLU A 144 10.42 -15.89 -0.50
N MET A 145 9.68 -15.00 -1.17
CA MET A 145 8.21 -15.08 -1.22
C MET A 145 7.66 -14.92 -2.65
N PRO A 146 6.67 -15.73 -3.07
CA PRO A 146 5.92 -15.44 -4.29
C PRO A 146 5.13 -14.13 -4.14
N VAL A 147 5.14 -13.30 -5.17
CA VAL A 147 4.50 -11.96 -5.15
C VAL A 147 3.46 -11.84 -6.25
N ASP A 148 2.22 -11.58 -5.86
CA ASP A 148 1.11 -11.33 -6.78
C ASP A 148 0.98 -9.85 -7.14
N SER A 149 1.38 -8.95 -6.23
CA SER A 149 1.31 -7.49 -6.39
C SER A 149 2.44 -6.79 -5.64
N ALA A 150 2.96 -5.70 -6.21
CA ALA A 150 4.12 -5.00 -5.67
C ALA A 150 3.92 -3.48 -5.65
N PHE A 151 4.22 -2.86 -4.52
CA PHE A 151 4.21 -1.40 -4.33
C PHE A 151 5.62 -0.94 -4.00
N VAL A 152 6.21 -0.09 -4.83
CA VAL A 152 7.55 0.47 -4.61
C VAL A 152 7.42 1.94 -4.22
N ASP A 153 7.80 2.28 -3.00
CA ASP A 153 7.83 3.67 -2.52
C ASP A 153 9.23 4.26 -2.67
N GLU A 154 9.31 5.54 -3.06
CA GLU A 154 10.58 6.28 -3.27
C GLU A 154 11.57 5.51 -4.17
N LYS A 155 11.10 5.01 -5.32
CA LYS A 155 11.83 4.21 -6.34
C LYS A 155 13.17 4.83 -6.74
N ASP A 156 13.23 6.16 -6.84
CA ASP A 156 14.46 6.91 -7.15
C ASP A 156 15.57 6.68 -6.11
N ARG A 157 15.22 6.22 -4.91
CA ARG A 157 16.15 5.90 -3.81
C ARG A 157 16.35 4.40 -3.61
N CYS A 158 15.67 3.56 -4.39
CA CYS A 158 15.76 2.12 -4.29
C CYS A 158 16.95 1.56 -5.07
N ASN A 159 17.43 0.38 -4.68
CA ASN A 159 18.38 -0.39 -5.48
C ASN A 159 17.68 -0.95 -6.72
N LEU A 160 17.93 -0.34 -7.88
CA LEU A 160 17.29 -0.69 -9.13
C LEU A 160 17.55 -2.13 -9.56
N ASN A 161 18.73 -2.70 -9.28
CA ASN A 161 19.05 -4.07 -9.67
C ASN A 161 18.14 -5.07 -8.97
N ASN A 162 17.84 -4.84 -7.69
CA ASN A 162 16.96 -5.72 -6.93
C ASN A 162 15.49 -5.52 -7.33
N LEU A 163 15.10 -4.30 -7.74
CA LEU A 163 13.74 -4.07 -8.26
C LEU A 163 13.45 -4.87 -9.55
N LEU A 164 14.46 -5.22 -10.33
CA LEU A 164 14.29 -6.08 -11.52
C LEU A 164 13.90 -7.52 -11.17
N MET A 165 14.02 -7.92 -9.90
CA MET A 165 13.59 -9.23 -9.40
C MET A 165 12.09 -9.24 -9.07
N LEU A 166 11.43 -8.08 -9.02
CA LEU A 166 9.99 -8.04 -8.86
C LEU A 166 9.34 -8.69 -10.08
N PRO A 167 8.35 -9.58 -9.89
CA PRO A 167 7.64 -10.15 -11.03
C PRO A 167 6.91 -9.05 -11.79
N GLU A 168 6.81 -9.20 -13.11
CA GLU A 168 5.80 -8.51 -13.93
C GLU A 168 4.43 -9.09 -13.59
N SER A 169 3.93 -8.79 -12.39
CA SER A 169 2.66 -9.32 -11.89
C SER A 169 1.51 -8.34 -12.16
N ARG A 170 0.28 -8.74 -11.84
CA ARG A 170 -0.97 -8.02 -12.14
C ARG A 170 -1.11 -6.65 -11.44
N GLY A 171 -0.12 -6.19 -10.68
CA GLY A 171 -0.22 -5.03 -9.79
C GLY A 171 1.13 -4.41 -9.43
N THR A 172 2.02 -4.14 -10.38
CA THR A 172 3.27 -3.42 -10.07
C THR A 172 3.03 -1.91 -10.08
N TYR A 173 3.00 -1.30 -8.89
CA TYR A 173 2.86 0.14 -8.68
C TYR A 173 4.20 0.75 -8.23
N LEU A 174 4.65 1.79 -8.92
CA LEU A 174 5.95 2.43 -8.76
C LEU A 174 5.80 3.92 -8.42
N LEU A 175 6.31 4.37 -7.27
CA LEU A 175 6.43 5.78 -6.92
C LEU A 175 7.86 6.26 -7.10
N GLY A 176 8.10 7.31 -7.87
CA GLY A 176 9.35 8.07 -7.85
C GLY A 176 9.13 9.45 -7.21
N SER A 177 10.10 9.95 -6.45
CA SER A 177 10.16 11.38 -6.15
C SER A 177 11.23 12.09 -6.99
N ILE A 178 10.94 13.32 -7.40
CA ILE A 178 12.00 14.26 -7.77
C ILE A 178 12.27 15.09 -6.52
N SER A 179 13.47 14.95 -5.95
CA SER A 179 14.01 15.93 -5.01
C SER A 179 14.71 17.03 -5.82
N VAL A 180 13.97 18.07 -6.23
CA VAL A 180 14.62 19.30 -6.72
C VAL A 180 15.04 20.11 -5.50
N THR A 181 16.33 20.09 -5.17
CA THR A 181 16.93 21.08 -4.29
C THR A 181 17.39 22.26 -5.15
N THR A 182 16.57 23.29 -5.27
CA THR A 182 16.89 24.69 -5.66
C THR A 182 15.57 25.46 -5.47
N CYS A 183 15.44 26.47 -4.61
CA CYS A 183 16.31 27.61 -4.35
C CYS A 183 16.47 27.92 -2.85
#